data_AF-A0A5S4FEW1-F1
#
_entry.id   AF-A0A5S4FEW1-F1
#
_cell.length_a   1.000
_cell.length_b   1.000
_cell.length_c   1.000
_cell.angle_alpha   90.00
_cell.angle_beta   90.00
_cell.angle_gamma   90.00
#
_symmetry.space_group_name_H-M   'P 1'
#
loop_
_entity.id
_entity.type
_entity.pdbx_description
1 polymer ?
#
loop_
_entity_poly.entity_id
_entity_poly.type
_entity_poly.pdbx_seq_one_letter_code
_entity_poly.pdbx_strand_id
1 'polypeptide(L)'
;MPGTLRAVSTAYFHVKVDRTLKHRTLTRGRRGYDHSMDWVTCAYSVACTGIASRPSGFCLAHLTPEQLTEALDQMSPGRLLDLRGTTVTGDLLSRVLEAIGARPGRARLDRVRFTGDVRLSGVTFAGDVSLDGARFDRLASFFGARFEGNVSLAGARFARELSFHGVTVRGHVSLDRAVMARDALFSQAVFGHGLSGERARFDGYATFDGARLGDGAAFRGARFGRTLSFRKVSGHAGFEAVHFAADAYLSATGRLSATRARADGLLDVLVARCGVDLRGVEVTGATTLRLTDSQADLEGAVLRGPATVSGRGVSTVTSLRQVDAADLALHGLDLSSCRFAGLAHPAGVRVKDCTFALTHRGMRVSLRRPMLRWFSRRSALADEHGVDGGPASGVTPDRLAALYAGLRPSDQATSADFAFAAMEMRRRAGHRWWSSVPWLLSGYGTRVGRAAAWCTLLAALAAAAVLWAPMHR
;
A
#
# COMPACT_ATOMS: atom_id res chain seq x y z
N MET A 1 5.38 -57.01 1.61
CA MET A 1 4.66 -55.95 2.33
C MET A 1 4.46 -54.74 1.42
N PRO A 2 3.25 -54.51 0.88
CA PRO A 2 2.86 -53.23 0.32
C PRO A 2 1.77 -52.57 1.18
N GLY A 3 1.99 -51.31 1.55
CA GLY A 3 1.10 -50.50 2.36
C GLY A 3 -0.07 -49.93 1.57
N THR A 4 -1.25 -50.05 2.15
CA THR A 4 -2.55 -49.61 1.66
C THR A 4 -2.77 -48.11 1.82
N LEU A 5 -3.22 -47.47 0.75
CA LEU A 5 -3.75 -46.11 0.71
C LEU A 5 -5.04 -46.04 1.54
N ARG A 6 -5.11 -45.14 2.53
CA ARG A 6 -6.35 -44.70 3.18
C ARG A 6 -6.59 -43.23 2.88
N ALA A 7 -7.66 -42.97 2.13
CA ALA A 7 -8.29 -41.67 1.98
C ALA A 7 -8.95 -41.27 3.30
N VAL A 8 -8.75 -40.02 3.75
CA VAL A 8 -9.47 -39.42 4.87
C VAL A 8 -10.31 -38.27 4.33
N SER A 9 -11.62 -38.42 4.55
CA SER A 9 -12.73 -37.59 4.12
C SER A 9 -12.77 -36.25 4.86
N THR A 10 -13.04 -35.17 4.12
CA THR A 10 -13.26 -33.80 4.63
C THR A 10 -14.72 -33.63 5.01
N ALA A 11 -15.01 -33.48 6.30
CA ALA A 11 -16.37 -33.21 6.79
C ALA A 11 -16.68 -31.70 6.77
N TYR A 12 -17.65 -31.31 5.94
CA TYR A 12 -18.28 -29.99 5.94
C TYR A 12 -19.38 -29.94 7.02
N PHE A 13 -19.26 -29.02 7.98
CA PHE A 13 -20.33 -28.73 8.94
C PHE A 13 -21.32 -27.71 8.34
N HIS A 14 -22.52 -28.18 8.02
CA HIS A 14 -23.70 -27.35 7.75
C HIS A 14 -24.41 -27.03 9.07
N VAL A 15 -24.48 -25.74 9.46
CA VAL A 15 -25.34 -25.29 10.56
C VAL A 15 -26.73 -24.97 9.99
N LYS A 16 -27.72 -25.75 10.40
CA LYS A 16 -29.14 -25.62 10.06
C LYS A 16 -29.77 -24.61 11.02
N VAL A 17 -30.30 -23.50 10.51
CA VAL A 17 -31.03 -22.50 11.31
C VAL A 17 -32.50 -22.90 11.33
N ASP A 18 -32.97 -23.42 12.46
CA ASP A 18 -34.39 -23.71 12.66
C ASP A 18 -35.13 -22.44 13.08
N ARG A 19 -36.05 -21.99 12.24
CA ARG A 19 -37.02 -20.92 12.51
C ARG A 19 -38.36 -21.56 12.86
N THR A 20 -38.74 -21.56 14.13
CA THR A 20 -40.15 -21.47 14.55
C THR A 20 -40.23 -21.29 16.07
N LEU A 21 -40.91 -20.25 16.56
CA LEU A 21 -42.13 -20.37 17.38
C LEU A 21 -42.58 -19.01 17.99
N LYS A 22 -43.77 -18.61 17.52
CA LYS A 22 -44.94 -18.06 18.23
C LYS A 22 -44.83 -16.74 19.01
N HIS A 23 -45.52 -15.76 18.44
CA HIS A 23 -46.21 -14.66 19.12
C HIS A 23 -46.98 -15.13 20.36
N ARG A 24 -46.71 -14.49 21.50
CA ARG A 24 -47.62 -14.40 22.64
C ARG A 24 -47.67 -12.96 23.12
N THR A 25 -48.83 -12.35 22.95
CA THR A 25 -49.23 -11.04 23.45
C THR A 25 -49.28 -11.10 24.97
N LEU A 26 -48.47 -10.28 25.65
CA LEU A 26 -48.65 -9.94 27.08
C LEU A 26 -48.45 -8.44 27.24
N THR A 27 -49.53 -7.77 27.63
CA THR A 27 -49.59 -6.36 27.99
C THR A 27 -49.12 -6.13 29.43
N ARG A 28 -48.37 -5.03 29.60
CA ARG A 28 -48.23 -4.16 30.80
C ARG A 28 -47.03 -4.41 31.75
N GLY A 29 -46.03 -3.52 31.63
CA GLY A 29 -45.31 -2.92 32.77
C GLY A 29 -43.82 -3.29 32.98
N ARG A 30 -42.95 -2.29 32.76
CA ARG A 30 -41.56 -2.12 33.29
C ARG A 30 -40.39 -2.85 32.60
N ARG A 31 -39.31 -2.04 32.49
CA ARG A 31 -37.92 -2.29 32.07
C ARG A 31 -37.66 -2.24 30.57
N GLY A 32 -37.08 -1.11 30.15
CA GLY A 32 -36.49 -0.93 28.83
C GLY A 32 -35.28 -1.86 28.67
N TYR A 33 -35.50 -2.99 28.04
CA TYR A 33 -34.47 -3.76 27.37
C TYR A 33 -34.58 -3.41 25.89
N ASP A 34 -33.71 -2.53 25.39
CA ASP A 34 -33.53 -2.39 23.95
C ASP A 34 -32.78 -3.63 23.45
N HIS A 35 -33.41 -4.45 22.61
CA HIS A 35 -32.82 -5.67 22.07
C HIS A 35 -31.56 -5.43 21.21
N SER A 36 -31.20 -4.17 20.92
CA SER A 36 -29.95 -3.77 20.26
C SER A 36 -28.76 -3.55 21.21
N MET A 37 -28.97 -3.62 22.53
CA MET A 37 -27.95 -3.34 23.56
C MET A 37 -27.76 -4.53 24.50
N ASP A 38 -26.50 -4.88 24.82
CA ASP A 38 -26.16 -5.96 25.76
C ASP A 38 -26.20 -5.51 27.24
N TRP A 39 -26.73 -4.33 27.54
CA TRP A 39 -26.85 -3.79 28.90
C TRP A 39 -28.21 -3.19 29.20
N VAL A 40 -28.49 -3.02 30.50
CA VAL A 40 -29.69 -2.33 30.98
C VAL A 40 -29.49 -0.82 30.83
N THR A 41 -30.35 -0.16 30.06
CA THR A 41 -30.27 1.27 29.81
C THR A 41 -30.90 2.10 30.93
N CYS A 42 -30.51 3.37 30.98
CA CYS A 42 -30.95 4.36 31.95
C CYS A 42 -32.47 4.54 31.94
N ALA A 43 -33.07 4.55 33.12
CA ALA A 43 -34.51 4.73 33.29
C ALA A 43 -35.00 6.18 33.12
N TYR A 44 -34.09 7.16 32.96
CA TYR A 44 -34.45 8.58 32.84
C TYR A 44 -35.32 8.87 31.62
N SER A 45 -34.97 8.29 30.45
CA SER A 45 -35.76 8.42 29.24
C SER A 45 -35.46 7.28 28.27
N VAL A 46 -36.41 6.96 27.39
CA VAL A 46 -36.23 5.95 26.33
C VAL A 46 -35.12 6.32 25.35
N ALA A 47 -34.82 7.63 25.22
CA ALA A 47 -33.73 8.12 24.38
C ALA A 47 -32.34 7.98 25.05
N CYS A 48 -32.28 7.78 26.38
CA CYS A 48 -31.01 7.64 27.07
C CYS A 48 -30.50 6.20 26.98
N THR A 49 -29.42 6.02 26.24
CA THR A 49 -28.77 4.71 26.03
C THR A 49 -27.73 4.38 27.11
N GLY A 50 -27.56 5.25 28.10
CA GLY A 50 -26.54 5.13 29.12
C GLY A 50 -26.73 3.91 30.00
N ILE A 51 -25.64 3.24 30.37
CA ILE A 51 -25.70 2.12 31.31
C ILE A 51 -26.27 2.57 32.65
N ALA A 52 -27.28 1.84 33.13
CA ALA A 52 -27.89 2.09 34.42
C ALA A 52 -27.00 1.60 35.56
N SER A 53 -26.69 2.46 36.52
CA SER A 53 -26.08 2.05 37.80
C SER A 53 -27.14 1.46 38.72
N ARG A 54 -26.72 0.54 39.59
CA ARG A 54 -27.57 -0.01 40.65
C ARG A 54 -27.22 0.67 41.98
N PRO A 55 -28.21 0.94 42.85
CA PRO A 55 -29.63 0.57 42.74
C PRO A 55 -30.51 1.59 42.00
N SER A 56 -30.00 2.77 41.64
CA SER A 56 -30.80 3.90 41.14
C SER A 56 -31.53 3.63 39.82
N GLY A 57 -30.98 2.79 38.94
CA GLY A 57 -31.48 2.58 37.59
C GLY A 57 -31.17 3.73 36.63
N PHE A 58 -30.43 4.75 37.07
CA PHE A 58 -30.01 5.88 36.27
C PHE A 58 -28.54 5.75 35.86
N CYS A 59 -28.15 6.35 34.74
CA CYS A 59 -26.73 6.43 34.39
C CYS A 59 -26.06 7.54 35.19
N LEU A 60 -24.72 7.53 35.25
CA LEU A 60 -23.92 8.55 35.97
C LEU A 60 -24.27 10.00 35.58
N ALA A 61 -24.74 10.24 34.35
CA ALA A 61 -25.15 11.55 33.88
C ALA A 61 -26.52 12.03 34.40
N HIS A 62 -27.37 11.11 34.88
CA HIS A 62 -28.72 11.39 35.37
C HIS A 62 -28.89 11.07 36.87
N LEU A 63 -27.80 10.80 37.58
CA LEU A 63 -27.81 10.70 39.04
C LEU A 63 -28.00 12.10 39.65
N THR A 64 -28.63 12.14 40.83
CA THR A 64 -28.59 13.37 41.65
C THR A 64 -27.16 13.63 42.13
N PRO A 65 -26.80 14.86 42.52
CA PRO A 65 -25.46 15.18 43.01
C PRO A 65 -25.01 14.26 44.16
N GLU A 66 -25.90 13.92 45.09
CA GLU A 66 -25.61 13.06 46.24
C GLU A 66 -25.32 11.62 45.79
N GLN A 67 -26.17 11.09 44.89
CA GLN A 67 -26.00 9.75 44.33
C GLN A 67 -24.73 9.65 43.46
N LEU A 68 -24.38 10.74 42.76
CA LEU A 68 -23.15 10.80 41.98
C LEU A 68 -21.93 10.75 42.89
N THR A 69 -21.91 11.52 43.97
CA THR A 69 -20.82 11.47 44.96
C THR A 69 -20.67 10.07 45.55
N GLU A 70 -21.77 9.45 45.99
CA GLU A 70 -21.75 8.07 46.50
C GLU A 70 -21.22 7.06 45.46
N ALA A 71 -21.63 7.21 44.20
CA ALA A 71 -21.15 6.35 43.11
C ALA A 71 -19.66 6.55 42.81
N LEU A 72 -19.15 7.78 42.93
CA LEU A 72 -17.74 8.11 42.73
C LEU A 72 -16.87 7.59 43.88
N ASP A 73 -17.34 7.69 45.14
CA ASP A 73 -16.63 7.20 46.32
C ASP A 73 -16.45 5.67 46.31
N GLN A 74 -17.34 4.95 45.63
CA GLN A 74 -17.23 3.50 45.42
C GLN A 74 -16.23 3.12 44.31
N MET A 75 -15.77 4.09 43.50
CA MET A 75 -14.77 3.83 42.47
C MET A 75 -13.39 3.68 43.10
N SER A 76 -12.60 2.76 42.55
CA SER A 76 -11.21 2.55 42.99
C SER A 76 -10.28 2.45 41.78
N PRO A 77 -9.02 2.94 41.91
CA PRO A 77 -8.01 2.78 40.88
C PRO A 77 -7.86 1.30 40.46
N GLY A 78 -7.70 1.07 39.16
CA GLY A 78 -7.49 -0.26 38.57
C GLY A 78 -8.76 -1.10 38.40
N ARG A 79 -9.94 -0.62 38.82
CA ARG A 79 -11.22 -1.33 38.58
C ARG A 79 -11.81 -1.03 37.20
N LEU A 80 -12.86 -1.79 36.87
CA LEU A 80 -13.66 -1.59 35.66
C LEU A 80 -14.33 -0.22 35.68
N LEU A 81 -14.07 0.58 34.65
CA LEU A 81 -14.84 1.79 34.35
C LEU A 81 -15.86 1.46 33.26
N ASP A 82 -17.15 1.43 33.58
CA ASP A 82 -18.22 1.19 32.61
C ASP A 82 -19.09 2.45 32.48
N LEU A 83 -18.95 3.16 31.36
CA LEU A 83 -19.75 4.34 31.02
C LEU A 83 -20.55 4.12 29.73
N ARG A 84 -20.75 2.88 29.27
CA ARG A 84 -21.37 2.60 27.96
C ARG A 84 -22.65 3.39 27.73
N GLY A 85 -22.77 3.97 26.53
CA GLY A 85 -23.94 4.73 26.08
C GLY A 85 -24.22 6.03 26.84
N THR A 86 -23.42 6.41 27.83
CA THR A 86 -23.66 7.60 28.66
C THR A 86 -23.22 8.87 27.95
N THR A 87 -23.88 9.99 28.26
CA THR A 87 -23.43 11.32 27.81
C THR A 87 -22.55 11.92 28.91
N VAL A 88 -21.28 12.14 28.59
CA VAL A 88 -20.28 12.59 29.56
C VAL A 88 -19.88 14.03 29.24
N THR A 89 -20.05 14.90 30.24
CA THR A 89 -19.57 16.29 30.20
C THR A 89 -18.11 16.36 30.64
N GLY A 90 -17.44 17.48 30.36
CA GLY A 90 -16.07 17.70 30.84
C GLY A 90 -15.98 17.56 32.37
N ASP A 91 -16.91 18.17 33.09
CA ASP A 91 -16.95 18.12 34.56
C ASP A 91 -17.17 16.70 35.08
N LEU A 92 -18.09 15.93 34.49
CA LEU A 92 -18.33 14.55 34.88
C LEU A 92 -17.09 13.68 34.62
N LEU A 93 -16.43 13.87 33.48
CA LEU A 93 -15.19 13.16 33.18
C LEU A 93 -14.10 13.46 34.20
N SER A 94 -13.89 14.74 34.54
CA SER A 94 -12.88 15.16 35.53
C SER A 94 -13.13 14.50 36.88
N ARG A 95 -14.37 14.52 37.37
CA ARG A 95 -14.74 13.88 38.65
C ARG A 95 -14.52 12.37 38.64
N VAL A 96 -14.88 11.70 37.55
CA VAL A 96 -14.64 10.25 37.39
C VAL A 96 -13.15 9.93 37.38
N LEU A 97 -12.34 10.71 36.67
CA LEU A 97 -10.89 10.51 36.60
C LEU A 97 -10.20 10.75 37.94
N GLU A 98 -10.65 11.75 38.69
CA GLU A 98 -10.19 12.05 40.04
C GLU A 98 -10.50 10.90 41.00
N ALA A 99 -11.74 10.39 40.98
CA ALA A 99 -12.18 9.27 41.82
C ALA A 99 -11.37 7.98 41.58
N ILE A 100 -10.93 7.73 40.33
CA ILE A 100 -10.11 6.53 39.99
C ILE A 100 -8.60 6.80 39.99
N GLY A 101 -8.17 7.98 40.45
CA GLY A 101 -6.74 8.36 40.49
C GLY A 101 -6.04 8.29 39.12
N ALA A 102 -6.76 8.59 38.04
CA ALA A 102 -6.28 8.55 36.65
C ALA A 102 -5.65 7.20 36.23
N ARG A 103 -6.09 6.09 36.84
CA ARG A 103 -5.60 4.73 36.55
C ARG A 103 -6.75 3.74 36.41
N PRO A 104 -7.61 3.88 35.38
CA PRO A 104 -8.65 2.89 35.11
C PRO A 104 -8.04 1.50 34.86
N GLY A 105 -8.78 0.46 35.28
CA GLY A 105 -8.49 -0.92 34.89
C GLY A 105 -8.91 -1.18 33.45
N ARG A 106 -9.89 -2.07 33.28
CA ARG A 106 -10.63 -2.21 32.02
C ARG A 106 -11.58 -1.02 31.85
N ALA A 107 -11.71 -0.46 30.66
CA ALA A 107 -12.66 0.63 30.40
C ALA A 107 -13.63 0.26 29.27
N ARG A 108 -14.94 0.25 29.56
CA ARG A 108 -16.02 0.08 28.60
C ARG A 108 -16.73 1.42 28.41
N LEU A 109 -16.44 2.05 27.29
CA LEU A 109 -16.90 3.38 26.90
C LEU A 109 -17.62 3.32 25.55
N ASP A 110 -18.15 2.15 25.20
CA ASP A 110 -18.87 1.90 23.95
C ASP A 110 -20.07 2.84 23.83
N ARG A 111 -20.21 3.50 22.68
CA ARG A 111 -21.29 4.44 22.36
C ARG A 111 -21.41 5.62 23.34
N VAL A 112 -20.37 5.90 24.13
CA VAL A 112 -20.30 7.11 24.95
C VAL A 112 -20.34 8.34 24.07
N ARG A 113 -21.02 9.40 24.53
CA ARG A 113 -20.97 10.72 23.92
C ARG A 113 -20.25 11.70 24.83
N PHE A 114 -19.05 12.12 24.46
CA PHE A 114 -18.33 13.19 25.11
C PHE A 114 -18.73 14.54 24.52
N THR A 115 -19.28 15.43 25.35
CA THR A 115 -19.76 16.77 24.95
C THR A 115 -18.73 17.87 25.23
N GLY A 116 -17.80 17.61 26.16
CA GLY A 116 -16.66 18.45 26.50
C GLY A 116 -15.36 17.99 25.85
N ASP A 117 -14.28 18.73 26.09
CA ASP A 117 -12.93 18.29 25.74
C ASP A 117 -12.56 17.06 26.59
N VAL A 118 -12.00 16.03 25.94
CA VAL A 118 -11.46 14.86 26.61
C VAL A 118 -9.94 15.01 26.65
N ARG A 119 -9.38 15.19 27.84
CA ARG A 119 -7.93 15.28 28.07
C ARG A 119 -7.51 14.16 29.01
N LEU A 120 -6.82 13.17 28.46
CA LEU A 120 -6.36 11.97 29.16
C LEU A 120 -4.82 11.89 29.14
N SER A 121 -4.17 13.05 29.27
CA SER A 121 -2.73 13.15 29.19
C SER A 121 -2.04 12.34 30.30
N GLY A 122 -1.15 11.43 29.93
CA GLY A 122 -0.41 10.59 30.90
C GLY A 122 -1.25 9.56 31.67
N VAL A 123 -2.54 9.39 31.35
CA VAL A 123 -3.40 8.39 31.99
C VAL A 123 -2.92 6.99 31.63
N THR A 124 -2.93 6.08 32.61
CA THR A 124 -2.54 4.67 32.40
C THR A 124 -3.77 3.77 32.53
N PHE A 125 -4.16 3.13 31.43
CA PHE A 125 -5.20 2.11 31.38
C PHE A 125 -4.56 0.73 31.57
N ALA A 126 -4.86 0.08 32.69
CA ALA A 126 -4.23 -1.20 33.06
C ALA A 126 -4.86 -2.40 32.34
N GLY A 127 -6.03 -2.24 31.71
CA GLY A 127 -6.70 -3.30 30.95
C GLY A 127 -7.15 -2.83 29.57
N ASP A 128 -7.98 -3.65 28.93
CA ASP A 128 -8.55 -3.33 27.62
C ASP A 128 -9.47 -2.10 27.69
N VAL A 129 -9.44 -1.30 26.64
CA VAL A 129 -10.27 -0.10 26.46
C VAL A 129 -11.12 -0.27 25.22
N SER A 130 -12.43 -0.20 25.39
CA SER A 130 -13.40 -0.23 24.28
C SER A 130 -14.13 1.10 24.22
N LEU A 131 -14.05 1.77 23.08
CA LEU A 131 -14.67 3.05 22.74
C LEU A 131 -15.47 2.90 21.44
N ASP A 132 -16.02 1.71 21.21
CA ASP A 132 -16.66 1.37 19.95
C ASP A 132 -17.93 2.19 19.75
N GLY A 133 -18.02 2.86 18.61
CA GLY A 133 -19.11 3.79 18.31
C GLY A 133 -19.17 5.02 19.21
N ALA A 134 -18.12 5.30 20.01
CA ALA A 134 -18.06 6.49 20.84
C ALA A 134 -18.04 7.77 19.97
N ARG A 135 -18.56 8.86 20.52
CA ARG A 135 -18.66 10.16 19.85
C ARG A 135 -17.98 11.24 20.68
N PHE A 136 -17.06 11.96 20.06
CA PHE A 136 -16.35 13.10 20.65
C PHE A 136 -16.78 14.36 19.91
N ASP A 137 -17.59 15.20 20.56
CA ASP A 137 -18.09 16.45 19.97
C ASP A 137 -17.03 17.56 19.96
N ARG A 138 -16.00 17.43 20.83
CA ARG A 138 -14.87 18.35 20.95
C ARG A 138 -13.53 17.62 20.86
N LEU A 139 -12.44 18.26 21.29
CA LEU A 139 -11.08 17.71 21.26
C LEU A 139 -11.01 16.40 22.04
N ALA A 140 -10.33 15.40 21.47
CA ALA A 140 -10.00 14.16 22.16
C ALA A 140 -8.48 13.98 22.17
N SER A 141 -7.85 14.25 23.31
CA SER A 141 -6.41 14.17 23.50
C SER A 141 -6.04 13.07 24.48
N PHE A 142 -5.23 12.13 24.01
CA PHE A 142 -4.62 11.03 24.76
C PHE A 142 -3.11 11.23 24.86
N PHE A 143 -2.63 12.48 24.82
CA PHE A 143 -1.20 12.78 24.76
C PHE A 143 -0.38 12.02 25.81
N GLY A 144 0.57 11.19 25.37
CA GLY A 144 1.41 10.39 26.26
C GLY A 144 0.67 9.37 27.13
N ALA A 145 -0.60 9.07 26.83
CA ALA A 145 -1.36 8.05 27.55
C ALA A 145 -0.77 6.65 27.30
N ARG A 146 -0.96 5.76 28.28
CA ARG A 146 -0.43 4.41 28.23
C ARG A 146 -1.56 3.39 28.36
N PHE A 147 -1.58 2.44 27.45
CA PHE A 147 -2.57 1.36 27.41
C PHE A 147 -1.84 0.02 27.51
N GLU A 148 -2.09 -0.70 28.58
CA GLU A 148 -1.51 -2.01 28.85
C GLU A 148 -2.21 -3.13 28.07
N GLY A 149 -3.52 -2.94 27.79
CA GLY A 149 -4.33 -3.86 26.99
C GLY A 149 -4.58 -3.38 25.56
N ASN A 150 -5.60 -3.97 24.93
CA ASN A 150 -6.06 -3.60 23.60
C ASN A 150 -6.90 -2.31 23.64
N VAL A 151 -6.89 -1.55 22.55
CA VAL A 151 -7.72 -0.34 22.41
C VAL A 151 -8.58 -0.46 21.16
N SER A 152 -9.89 -0.52 21.34
CA SER A 152 -10.86 -0.50 20.24
C SER A 152 -11.55 0.84 20.17
N LEU A 153 -11.51 1.46 18.99
CA LEU A 153 -12.16 2.72 18.61
C LEU A 153 -13.03 2.48 17.36
N ALA A 154 -13.54 1.25 17.20
CA ALA A 154 -14.20 0.85 15.97
C ALA A 154 -15.50 1.65 15.80
N GLY A 155 -15.65 2.32 14.66
CA GLY A 155 -16.79 3.18 14.36
C GLY A 155 -16.87 4.45 15.22
N ALA A 156 -15.83 4.77 16.01
CA ALA A 156 -15.79 5.99 16.79
C ALA A 156 -15.78 7.23 15.88
N ARG A 157 -16.36 8.34 16.35
CA ARG A 157 -16.50 9.58 15.59
C ARG A 157 -15.90 10.75 16.35
N PHE A 158 -14.94 11.41 15.73
CA PHE A 158 -14.26 12.60 16.25
C PHE A 158 -14.68 13.81 15.41
N ALA A 159 -15.47 14.71 16.00
CA ALA A 159 -15.91 15.92 15.31
C ALA A 159 -14.81 16.98 15.22
N ARG A 160 -13.84 16.92 16.13
CA ARG A 160 -12.64 17.78 16.20
C ARG A 160 -11.39 16.92 16.16
N GLU A 161 -10.27 17.51 16.55
CA GLU A 161 -8.95 16.87 16.52
C GLU A 161 -8.90 15.64 17.44
N LEU A 162 -8.24 14.60 16.95
CA LEU A 162 -7.84 13.42 17.70
C LEU A 162 -6.32 13.44 17.88
N SER A 163 -5.84 13.47 19.12
CA SER A 163 -4.42 13.41 19.42
C SER A 163 -4.05 12.14 20.17
N PHE A 164 -3.27 11.29 19.51
CA PHE A 164 -2.57 10.11 20.01
C PHE A 164 -1.05 10.34 20.06
N HIS A 165 -0.62 11.60 20.08
CA HIS A 165 0.79 11.94 20.09
C HIS A 165 1.49 11.32 21.31
N GLY A 166 2.57 10.59 21.07
CA GLY A 166 3.37 9.93 22.10
C GLY A 166 2.63 8.83 22.88
N VAL A 167 1.46 8.37 22.42
CA VAL A 167 0.72 7.27 23.07
C VAL A 167 1.52 5.99 22.98
N THR A 168 1.51 5.19 24.05
CA THR A 168 2.03 3.82 24.04
C THR A 168 0.90 2.83 24.28
N VAL A 169 0.61 1.99 23.29
CA VAL A 169 -0.30 0.86 23.41
C VAL A 169 0.50 -0.44 23.32
N ARG A 170 0.41 -1.27 24.36
CA ARG A 170 1.03 -2.61 24.35
C ARG A 170 0.23 -3.59 23.50
N GLY A 171 -1.10 -3.56 23.63
CA GLY A 171 -2.03 -4.37 22.84
C GLY A 171 -2.18 -3.92 21.38
N HIS A 172 -3.21 -4.45 20.73
CA HIS A 172 -3.63 -4.08 19.39
C HIS A 172 -4.54 -2.83 19.43
N VAL A 173 -4.43 -1.96 18.43
CA VAL A 173 -5.33 -0.81 18.26
C VAL A 173 -6.23 -1.00 17.03
N SER A 174 -7.54 -0.86 17.20
CA SER A 174 -8.49 -0.81 16.08
C SER A 174 -9.09 0.59 15.93
N LEU A 175 -8.99 1.16 14.73
CA LEU A 175 -9.68 2.36 14.24
C LEU A 175 -10.67 1.99 13.13
N ASP A 176 -11.13 0.74 13.08
CA ASP A 176 -11.92 0.25 11.96
C ASP A 176 -13.22 1.03 11.83
N ARG A 177 -13.48 1.59 10.64
CA ARG A 177 -14.62 2.47 10.34
C ARG A 177 -14.69 3.73 11.22
N ALA A 178 -13.62 4.09 11.92
CA ALA A 178 -13.56 5.35 12.66
C ALA A 178 -13.57 6.54 11.70
N VAL A 179 -14.14 7.65 12.15
CA VAL A 179 -14.24 8.90 11.37
C VAL A 179 -13.59 10.03 12.14
N MET A 180 -12.51 10.57 11.59
CA MET A 180 -11.81 11.74 12.09
C MET A 180 -12.15 12.91 11.17
N ALA A 181 -13.09 13.75 11.59
CA ALA A 181 -13.58 14.87 10.78
C ALA A 181 -12.55 16.01 10.64
N ARG A 182 -11.58 16.05 11.55
CA ARG A 182 -10.46 16.99 11.59
C ARG A 182 -9.15 16.21 11.77
N ASP A 183 -8.11 16.92 12.18
CA ASP A 183 -6.76 16.38 12.20
C ASP A 183 -6.63 15.21 13.18
N ALA A 184 -5.82 14.24 12.78
CA ALA A 184 -5.57 13.03 13.53
C ALA A 184 -4.06 12.84 13.69
N LEU A 185 -3.57 13.06 14.91
CA LEU A 185 -2.15 13.14 15.23
C LEU A 185 -1.70 11.87 15.95
N PHE A 186 -0.90 11.03 15.29
CA PHE A 186 -0.33 9.79 15.82
C PHE A 186 1.21 9.85 15.87
N SER A 187 1.80 11.05 15.81
CA SER A 187 3.26 11.20 15.82
C SER A 187 3.85 10.61 17.10
N GLN A 188 4.99 9.93 16.97
CA GLN A 188 5.68 9.26 18.08
C GLN A 188 4.84 8.21 18.84
N ALA A 189 3.70 7.77 18.30
CA ALA A 189 2.91 6.72 18.92
C ALA A 189 3.61 5.35 18.77
N VAL A 190 3.47 4.49 19.78
CA VAL A 190 4.01 3.14 19.81
C VAL A 190 2.85 2.14 19.89
N PHE A 191 2.72 1.29 18.88
CA PHE A 191 1.70 0.25 18.78
C PHE A 191 2.37 -1.12 18.86
N GLY A 192 2.31 -1.77 20.03
CA GLY A 192 3.00 -3.03 20.31
C GLY A 192 2.53 -4.17 19.41
N HIS A 193 1.23 -4.43 19.38
CA HIS A 193 0.62 -5.49 18.55
C HIS A 193 -0.08 -4.95 17.30
N GLY A 194 0.37 -3.80 16.80
CA GLY A 194 -0.08 -3.22 15.54
C GLY A 194 -1.34 -2.37 15.61
N LEU A 195 -1.75 -1.90 14.42
CA LEU A 195 -2.84 -0.95 14.21
C LEU A 195 -3.70 -1.38 13.01
N SER A 196 -5.01 -1.57 13.23
CA SER A 196 -5.99 -1.73 12.16
C SER A 196 -6.75 -0.43 11.94
N GLY A 197 -6.94 -0.05 10.67
CA GLY A 197 -7.74 1.10 10.25
C GLY A 197 -8.59 0.75 9.04
N GLU A 198 -9.26 -0.41 9.05
CA GLU A 198 -10.07 -0.86 7.93
C GLU A 198 -11.25 0.09 7.70
N ARG A 199 -11.37 0.62 6.48
CA ARG A 199 -12.40 1.61 6.09
C ARG A 199 -12.47 2.83 7.01
N ALA A 200 -11.36 3.16 7.68
CA ALA A 200 -11.25 4.39 8.46
C ALA A 200 -11.24 5.61 7.54
N ARG A 201 -11.80 6.72 8.03
CA ARG A 201 -11.90 7.98 7.28
C ARG A 201 -11.21 9.11 8.03
N PHE A 202 -10.20 9.68 7.40
CA PHE A 202 -9.44 10.83 7.89
C PHE A 202 -9.76 12.03 7.00
N ASP A 203 -10.70 12.88 7.40
CA ASP A 203 -11.10 14.05 6.61
C ASP A 203 -10.18 15.27 6.81
N GLY A 204 -9.45 15.32 7.94
CA GLY A 204 -8.38 16.28 8.19
C GLY A 204 -6.99 15.74 7.86
N TYR A 205 -5.95 16.46 8.29
CA TYR A 205 -4.57 16.00 8.16
C TYR A 205 -4.33 14.77 9.04
N ALA A 206 -3.63 13.77 8.51
CA ALA A 206 -3.23 12.59 9.28
C ALA A 206 -1.70 12.53 9.35
N THR A 207 -1.15 12.41 10.56
CA THR A 207 0.30 12.27 10.75
C THR A 207 0.63 11.08 11.63
N PHE A 208 1.59 10.27 11.19
CA PHE A 208 2.17 9.13 11.90
C PHE A 208 3.68 9.32 12.07
N ASP A 209 4.16 10.56 12.00
CA ASP A 209 5.59 10.84 11.94
C ASP A 209 6.34 10.28 13.16
N GLY A 210 7.30 9.38 12.90
CA GLY A 210 8.09 8.69 13.92
C GLY A 210 7.33 7.63 14.73
N ALA A 211 6.14 7.22 14.29
CA ALA A 211 5.42 6.12 14.93
C ALA A 211 6.17 4.79 14.81
N ARG A 212 5.97 3.90 15.80
CA ARG A 212 6.51 2.54 15.81
C ARG A 212 5.37 1.53 15.75
N LEU A 213 5.35 0.74 14.70
CA LEU A 213 4.36 -0.31 14.44
C LEU A 213 5.04 -1.65 14.71
N GLY A 214 4.75 -2.30 15.84
CA GLY A 214 5.35 -3.60 16.18
C GLY A 214 5.00 -4.66 15.15
N ASP A 215 3.80 -5.24 15.25
CA ASP A 215 3.31 -6.26 14.30
C ASP A 215 2.86 -5.67 12.94
N GLY A 216 2.79 -4.33 12.85
CA GLY A 216 2.48 -3.58 11.63
C GLY A 216 1.18 -2.78 11.69
N ALA A 217 0.89 -2.02 10.62
CA ALA A 217 -0.37 -1.30 10.45
C ALA A 217 -1.06 -1.66 9.14
N ALA A 218 -2.38 -1.82 9.15
CA ALA A 218 -3.19 -2.13 7.99
C ALA A 218 -4.34 -1.13 7.83
N PHE A 219 -4.37 -0.42 6.70
CA PHE A 219 -5.36 0.61 6.36
C PHE A 219 -6.25 0.17 5.19
N ARG A 220 -6.81 -1.04 5.25
CA ARG A 220 -7.55 -1.60 4.11
C ARG A 220 -8.79 -0.77 3.77
N GLY A 221 -8.86 -0.24 2.55
CA GLY A 221 -10.00 0.58 2.10
C GLY A 221 -10.17 1.90 2.87
N ALA A 222 -9.14 2.37 3.57
CA ALA A 222 -9.17 3.64 4.27
C ALA A 222 -9.16 4.83 3.29
N ARG A 223 -9.61 5.99 3.77
CA ARG A 223 -9.59 7.24 2.99
C ARG A 223 -8.90 8.36 3.77
N PHE A 224 -7.95 9.01 3.11
CA PHE A 224 -7.29 10.23 3.57
C PHE A 224 -7.75 11.40 2.69
N GLY A 225 -8.56 12.28 3.24
CA GLY A 225 -9.16 13.44 2.56
C GLY A 225 -8.20 14.63 2.42
N ARG A 226 -7.18 14.69 3.27
CA ARG A 226 -6.09 15.69 3.23
C ARG A 226 -4.75 14.95 3.29
N THR A 227 -3.67 15.72 3.38
CA THR A 227 -2.32 15.20 3.33
C THR A 227 -2.07 14.14 4.42
N LEU A 228 -1.54 12.99 4.00
CA LEU A 228 -1.01 11.97 4.90
C LEU A 228 0.50 12.14 5.04
N SER A 229 0.96 12.33 6.27
CA SER A 229 2.37 12.25 6.61
C SER A 229 2.67 10.96 7.35
N PHE A 230 3.49 10.10 6.75
CA PHE A 230 3.90 8.83 7.31
C PHE A 230 5.42 8.75 7.26
N ARG A 231 6.12 9.70 7.90
CA ARG A 231 7.57 9.82 7.79
C ARG A 231 8.29 9.16 8.96
N LYS A 232 9.44 8.53 8.67
CA LYS A 232 10.31 7.91 9.68
C LYS A 232 9.57 6.85 10.52
N VAL A 233 8.62 6.14 9.91
CA VAL A 233 7.88 5.08 10.60
C VAL A 233 8.68 3.79 10.57
N SER A 234 8.74 3.10 11.70
CA SER A 234 9.35 1.77 11.80
C SER A 234 8.29 0.69 11.90
N GLY A 235 8.49 -0.41 11.17
CA GLY A 235 7.56 -1.54 11.14
C GLY A 235 6.90 -1.74 9.78
N HIS A 236 5.98 -2.70 9.72
CA HIS A 236 5.23 -3.02 8.49
C HIS A 236 4.03 -2.09 8.31
N ALA A 237 3.78 -1.61 7.10
CA ALA A 237 2.64 -0.76 6.79
C ALA A 237 1.96 -1.17 5.47
N GLY A 238 0.65 -1.44 5.53
CA GLY A 238 -0.19 -1.84 4.42
C GLY A 238 -1.29 -0.84 4.13
N PHE A 239 -1.33 -0.33 2.90
CA PHE A 239 -2.30 0.60 2.34
C PHE A 239 -3.07 -0.06 1.19
N GLU A 240 -3.69 -1.20 1.47
CA GLU A 240 -4.47 -1.93 0.47
C GLU A 240 -5.76 -1.17 0.11
N ALA A 241 -5.98 -0.89 -1.17
CA ALA A 241 -7.18 -0.22 -1.68
C ALA A 241 -7.47 1.14 -1.00
N VAL A 242 -6.43 1.82 -0.52
CA VAL A 242 -6.54 3.14 0.13
C VAL A 242 -6.77 4.23 -0.89
N HIS A 243 -7.55 5.25 -0.52
CA HIS A 243 -7.68 6.47 -1.31
C HIS A 243 -7.01 7.66 -0.62
N PHE A 244 -5.95 8.18 -1.23
CA PHE A 244 -5.30 9.44 -0.88
C PHE A 244 -5.85 10.54 -1.79
N ALA A 245 -6.78 11.35 -1.27
CA ALA A 245 -7.40 12.44 -2.04
C ALA A 245 -6.49 13.69 -2.17
N ALA A 246 -5.38 13.72 -1.43
CA ALA A 246 -4.35 14.75 -1.45
C ALA A 246 -2.96 14.08 -1.38
N ASP A 247 -1.92 14.86 -1.07
CA ASP A 247 -0.55 14.37 -1.06
C ASP A 247 -0.29 13.31 0.03
N ALA A 248 0.48 12.29 -0.32
CA ALA A 248 0.88 11.21 0.58
C ALA A 248 2.40 11.07 0.62
N TYR A 249 2.97 11.24 1.81
CA TYR A 249 4.40 11.03 2.08
C TYR A 249 4.58 9.74 2.88
N LEU A 250 5.09 8.70 2.24
CA LEU A 250 5.28 7.38 2.82
C LEU A 250 6.77 7.10 2.99
N SER A 251 7.25 7.10 4.23
CA SER A 251 8.61 6.69 4.55
C SER A 251 8.63 5.67 5.68
N ALA A 252 9.05 4.45 5.32
CA ALA A 252 9.09 3.31 6.22
C ALA A 252 10.42 2.56 6.13
N THR A 253 10.84 1.97 7.26
CA THR A 253 12.03 1.09 7.33
C THR A 253 11.68 -0.40 7.33
N GLY A 254 10.40 -0.76 7.44
CA GLY A 254 9.90 -2.14 7.26
C GLY A 254 9.17 -2.32 5.93
N ARG A 255 8.58 -3.50 5.71
CA ARG A 255 7.76 -3.79 4.52
C ARG A 255 6.64 -2.75 4.33
N LEU A 256 6.59 -2.14 3.15
CA LEU A 256 5.54 -1.20 2.76
C LEU A 256 4.73 -1.82 1.62
N SER A 257 3.41 -1.78 1.71
CA SER A 257 2.52 -2.21 0.63
C SER A 257 1.47 -1.13 0.41
N ALA A 258 1.21 -0.77 -0.83
CA ALA A 258 0.13 0.13 -1.25
C ALA A 258 -0.60 -0.47 -2.46
N THR A 259 -0.93 -1.76 -2.36
CA THR A 259 -1.61 -2.47 -3.45
C THR A 259 -2.98 -1.88 -3.73
N ARG A 260 -3.27 -1.62 -5.00
CA ARG A 260 -4.53 -1.04 -5.47
C ARG A 260 -4.88 0.30 -4.81
N ALA A 261 -3.90 1.00 -4.25
CA ALA A 261 -4.10 2.32 -3.68
C ALA A 261 -4.34 3.33 -4.81
N ARG A 262 -5.15 4.36 -4.52
CA ARG A 262 -5.42 5.48 -5.41
C ARG A 262 -4.89 6.75 -4.79
N ALA A 263 -4.09 7.51 -5.53
CA ALA A 263 -3.59 8.81 -5.13
C ALA A 263 -3.98 9.87 -6.15
N ASP A 264 -4.78 10.85 -5.71
CA ASP A 264 -5.21 11.97 -6.56
C ASP A 264 -4.11 13.04 -6.63
N GLY A 265 -3.36 13.22 -5.55
CA GLY A 265 -2.24 14.17 -5.42
C GLY A 265 -0.87 13.52 -5.63
N LEU A 266 0.16 14.13 -5.01
CA LEU A 266 1.53 13.60 -5.00
C LEU A 266 1.61 12.29 -4.20
N LEU A 267 2.30 11.29 -4.75
CA LEU A 267 2.74 10.12 -4.01
C LEU A 267 4.27 10.11 -3.90
N ASP A 268 4.80 10.43 -2.71
CA ASP A 268 6.23 10.38 -2.41
C ASP A 268 6.54 9.20 -1.47
N VAL A 269 7.34 8.25 -1.95
CA VAL A 269 7.68 7.03 -1.24
C VAL A 269 9.19 6.95 -1.08
N LEU A 270 9.64 6.93 0.18
CA LEU A 270 11.05 6.82 0.55
C LEU A 270 11.27 5.62 1.46
N VAL A 271 11.97 4.60 0.93
CA VAL A 271 12.20 3.34 1.65
C VAL A 271 13.67 2.98 1.67
N ALA A 272 14.09 2.35 2.77
CA ALA A 272 15.45 1.91 2.97
C ALA A 272 15.48 0.51 3.58
N ARG A 273 16.24 -0.40 2.96
CA ARG A 273 16.42 -1.80 3.38
C ARG A 273 15.11 -2.58 3.55
N CYS A 274 14.11 -2.31 2.72
CA CYS A 274 12.84 -3.01 2.76
C CYS A 274 12.20 -3.20 1.38
N GLY A 275 11.21 -4.09 1.30
CA GLY A 275 10.43 -4.31 0.07
C GLY A 275 9.20 -3.42 0.01
N VAL A 276 8.90 -2.93 -1.20
CA VAL A 276 7.70 -2.14 -1.50
C VAL A 276 6.84 -2.83 -2.55
N ASP A 277 5.57 -3.00 -2.25
CA ASP A 277 4.58 -3.55 -3.17
C ASP A 277 3.56 -2.47 -3.56
N LEU A 278 3.67 -1.94 -4.78
CA LEU A 278 2.79 -0.92 -5.37
C LEU A 278 1.91 -1.50 -6.47
N ARG A 279 1.63 -2.80 -6.44
CA ARG A 279 0.84 -3.46 -7.50
C ARG A 279 -0.54 -2.84 -7.65
N GLY A 280 -0.90 -2.49 -8.88
CA GLY A 280 -2.18 -1.89 -9.22
C GLY A 280 -2.40 -0.49 -8.65
N VAL A 281 -1.35 0.22 -8.20
CA VAL A 281 -1.50 1.59 -7.71
C VAL A 281 -1.95 2.51 -8.86
N GLU A 282 -2.89 3.40 -8.58
CA GLU A 282 -3.34 4.42 -9.52
C GLU A 282 -2.94 5.79 -8.97
N VAL A 283 -2.11 6.53 -9.69
CA VAL A 283 -1.67 7.87 -9.28
C VAL A 283 -1.98 8.88 -10.38
N THR A 284 -2.75 9.90 -10.02
CA THR A 284 -3.10 11.01 -10.92
C THR A 284 -2.02 12.10 -10.89
N GLY A 285 -1.51 12.43 -9.71
CA GLY A 285 -0.44 13.41 -9.53
C GLY A 285 0.96 12.87 -9.81
N ALA A 286 1.97 13.60 -9.36
CA ALA A 286 3.37 13.17 -9.51
C ALA A 286 3.70 11.99 -8.60
N THR A 287 4.58 11.10 -9.05
CA THR A 287 5.06 9.96 -8.27
C THR A 287 6.57 10.03 -8.09
N THR A 288 7.05 10.00 -6.85
CA THR A 288 8.47 9.88 -6.53
C THR A 288 8.70 8.64 -5.69
N LEU A 289 9.55 7.73 -6.17
CA LEU A 289 9.94 6.53 -5.47
C LEU A 289 11.47 6.53 -5.28
N ARG A 290 11.91 6.60 -4.03
CA ARG A 290 13.32 6.61 -3.63
C ARG A 290 13.63 5.33 -2.87
N LEU A 291 14.41 4.47 -3.49
CA LEU A 291 14.83 3.17 -2.98
C LEU A 291 16.29 3.24 -2.51
N THR A 292 16.57 2.77 -1.30
CA THR A 292 17.94 2.53 -0.81
C THR A 292 18.06 1.09 -0.36
N ASP A 293 18.88 0.28 -1.04
CA ASP A 293 19.01 -1.16 -0.79
C ASP A 293 17.66 -1.88 -0.66
N SER A 294 16.73 -1.55 -1.57
CA SER A 294 15.30 -1.92 -1.47
C SER A 294 14.78 -2.45 -2.80
N GLN A 295 13.73 -3.28 -2.73
CA GLN A 295 13.08 -3.85 -3.92
C GLN A 295 11.67 -3.26 -4.09
N ALA A 296 11.27 -2.99 -5.33
CA ALA A 296 9.93 -2.49 -5.64
C ALA A 296 9.21 -3.31 -6.72
N ASP A 297 7.92 -3.55 -6.51
CA ASP A 297 7.00 -4.13 -7.50
C ASP A 297 5.93 -3.10 -7.88
N LEU A 298 5.80 -2.80 -9.17
CA LEU A 298 4.80 -1.88 -9.70
C LEU A 298 3.88 -2.55 -10.72
N GLU A 299 3.70 -3.88 -10.69
CA GLU A 299 2.85 -4.57 -11.66
C GLU A 299 1.42 -3.99 -11.69
N GLY A 300 0.95 -3.63 -12.89
CA GLY A 300 -0.37 -3.05 -13.12
C GLY A 300 -0.54 -1.61 -12.65
N ALA A 301 0.53 -0.90 -12.28
CA ALA A 301 0.44 0.49 -11.85
C ALA A 301 0.02 1.43 -12.99
N VAL A 302 -0.85 2.39 -12.69
CA VAL A 302 -1.30 3.45 -13.61
C VAL A 302 -0.80 4.79 -13.08
N LEU A 303 0.19 5.36 -13.74
CA LEU A 303 0.86 6.61 -13.35
C LEU A 303 0.56 7.68 -14.42
N ARG A 304 -0.44 8.53 -14.16
CA ARG A 304 -0.88 9.57 -15.11
C ARG A 304 0.03 10.79 -15.09
N GLY A 305 0.50 11.20 -13.92
CA GLY A 305 1.48 12.26 -13.75
C GLY A 305 2.93 11.79 -13.95
N PRO A 306 3.91 12.70 -13.89
CA PRO A 306 5.31 12.35 -14.04
C PRO A 306 5.76 11.44 -12.90
N ALA A 307 6.41 10.32 -13.26
CA ALA A 307 6.89 9.33 -12.32
C ALA A 307 8.41 9.23 -12.35
N THR A 308 9.04 9.27 -11.18
CA THR A 308 10.48 9.06 -11.03
C THR A 308 10.75 7.96 -10.02
N VAL A 309 11.48 6.93 -10.45
CA VAL A 309 11.98 5.86 -9.57
C VAL A 309 13.51 5.93 -9.57
N SER A 310 14.06 6.18 -8.39
CA SER A 310 15.51 6.26 -8.18
C SER A 310 15.98 5.24 -7.16
N GLY A 311 17.06 4.53 -7.49
CA GLY A 311 17.74 3.58 -6.63
C GLY A 311 19.09 4.08 -6.14
N ARG A 312 19.47 3.62 -4.96
CA ARG A 312 20.83 3.70 -4.41
C ARG A 312 21.24 2.34 -3.87
N GLY A 313 22.51 1.99 -4.01
CA GLY A 313 23.03 0.70 -3.54
C GLY A 313 22.45 -0.46 -4.35
N VAL A 314 22.01 -1.53 -3.68
CA VAL A 314 21.50 -2.75 -4.33
C VAL A 314 19.98 -2.66 -4.58
N SER A 315 19.50 -1.50 -5.05
CA SER A 315 18.07 -1.27 -5.24
C SER A 315 17.57 -1.88 -6.55
N THR A 316 16.47 -2.62 -6.49
CA THR A 316 15.93 -3.39 -7.62
C THR A 316 14.46 -3.08 -7.89
N VAL A 317 14.04 -3.25 -9.14
CA VAL A 317 12.62 -3.29 -9.51
C VAL A 317 12.32 -4.67 -10.07
N THR A 318 11.31 -5.35 -9.50
CA THR A 318 10.99 -6.74 -9.86
C THR A 318 10.03 -6.84 -11.03
N SER A 319 9.04 -5.94 -11.12
CA SER A 319 8.03 -5.97 -12.17
C SER A 319 7.53 -4.57 -12.52
N LEU A 320 7.49 -4.31 -13.82
CA LEU A 320 6.83 -3.20 -14.50
C LEU A 320 5.79 -3.73 -15.51
N ARG A 321 5.30 -4.96 -15.30
CA ARG A 321 4.29 -5.57 -16.17
C ARG A 321 3.00 -4.77 -16.13
N GLN A 322 2.39 -4.58 -17.29
CA GLN A 322 1.09 -3.91 -17.42
C GLN A 322 1.05 -2.50 -16.82
N VAL A 323 2.22 -1.83 -16.70
CA VAL A 323 2.27 -0.45 -16.22
C VAL A 323 1.80 0.51 -17.32
N ASP A 324 0.94 1.45 -16.95
CA ASP A 324 0.52 2.56 -17.81
C ASP A 324 1.13 3.86 -17.29
N ALA A 325 2.26 4.28 -17.88
CA ALA A 325 2.96 5.49 -17.50
C ALA A 325 3.50 6.23 -18.74
N ALA A 326 2.98 7.42 -19.04
CA ALA A 326 3.40 8.21 -20.19
C ALA A 326 4.78 8.88 -19.99
N ASP A 327 5.14 9.18 -18.73
CA ASP A 327 6.43 9.77 -18.36
C ASP A 327 7.00 9.07 -17.12
N LEU A 328 7.91 8.13 -17.34
CA LEU A 328 8.55 7.35 -16.27
C LEU A 328 10.08 7.42 -16.39
N ALA A 329 10.73 7.97 -15.37
CA ALA A 329 12.18 8.03 -15.29
C ALA A 329 12.72 7.00 -14.29
N LEU A 330 13.59 6.11 -14.76
CA LEU A 330 14.28 5.09 -13.96
C LEU A 330 15.76 5.45 -13.82
N HIS A 331 16.26 5.51 -12.58
CA HIS A 331 17.61 5.99 -12.27
C HIS A 331 18.33 5.10 -11.26
N GLY A 332 19.52 4.57 -11.59
CA GLY A 332 20.38 3.90 -10.60
C GLY A 332 19.80 2.60 -10.04
N LEU A 333 19.10 1.83 -10.87
CA LEU A 333 18.36 0.62 -10.46
C LEU A 333 18.94 -0.63 -11.11
N ASP A 334 18.91 -1.75 -10.40
CA ASP A 334 19.09 -3.06 -11.01
C ASP A 334 17.77 -3.60 -11.56
N LEU A 335 17.71 -3.71 -12.89
CA LEU A 335 16.58 -4.18 -13.68
C LEU A 335 16.86 -5.57 -14.27
N SER A 336 17.90 -6.28 -13.82
CA SER A 336 18.29 -7.60 -14.33
C SER A 336 17.20 -8.67 -14.22
N SER A 337 16.30 -8.55 -13.24
CA SER A 337 15.15 -9.44 -13.06
C SER A 337 13.81 -8.78 -13.39
N CYS A 338 13.83 -7.52 -13.87
CA CYS A 338 12.62 -6.74 -14.09
C CYS A 338 11.86 -7.21 -15.33
N ARG A 339 10.55 -7.43 -15.16
CA ARG A 339 9.63 -7.78 -16.25
C ARG A 339 8.89 -6.55 -16.77
N PHE A 340 8.87 -6.34 -18.08
CA PHE A 340 8.27 -5.19 -18.78
C PHE A 340 7.06 -5.59 -19.63
N ALA A 341 6.70 -6.87 -19.68
CA ALA A 341 5.61 -7.36 -20.51
C ALA A 341 4.29 -6.59 -20.29
N GLY A 342 3.74 -6.02 -21.37
CA GLY A 342 2.48 -5.29 -21.35
C GLY A 342 2.55 -3.81 -20.94
N LEU A 343 3.76 -3.23 -20.84
CA LEU A 343 3.94 -1.79 -20.65
C LEU A 343 3.24 -0.98 -21.75
N ALA A 344 2.35 -0.06 -21.38
CA ALA A 344 1.49 0.66 -22.33
C ALA A 344 2.24 1.68 -23.18
N HIS A 345 3.19 2.41 -22.58
CA HIS A 345 3.90 3.53 -23.20
C HIS A 345 5.43 3.36 -23.11
N PRO A 346 6.05 2.39 -23.82
CA PRO A 346 7.48 2.14 -23.71
C PRO A 346 8.36 3.34 -24.12
N ALA A 347 7.87 4.18 -25.05
CA ALA A 347 8.55 5.40 -25.49
C ALA A 347 8.65 6.50 -24.41
N GLY A 348 7.79 6.44 -23.40
CA GLY A 348 7.76 7.35 -22.25
C GLY A 348 8.75 6.99 -21.16
N VAL A 349 9.34 5.79 -21.21
CA VAL A 349 10.25 5.30 -20.18
C VAL A 349 11.70 5.69 -20.50
N ARG A 350 12.27 6.55 -19.65
CA ARG A 350 13.68 6.96 -19.70
C ARG A 350 14.47 6.15 -18.69
N VAL A 351 15.54 5.52 -19.14
CA VAL A 351 16.40 4.71 -18.28
C VAL A 351 17.79 5.31 -18.25
N LYS A 352 18.31 5.59 -17.06
CA LYS A 352 19.65 6.12 -16.86
C LYS A 352 20.35 5.41 -15.70
N ASP A 353 21.61 5.04 -15.93
CA ASP A 353 22.47 4.38 -14.93
C ASP A 353 21.83 3.09 -14.34
N CYS A 354 21.12 2.31 -15.16
CA CYS A 354 20.49 1.05 -14.73
C CYS A 354 21.23 -0.18 -15.29
N THR A 355 21.20 -1.29 -14.55
CA THR A 355 21.77 -2.58 -14.98
C THR A 355 20.68 -3.50 -15.52
N PHE A 356 20.99 -4.23 -16.60
CA PHE A 356 20.09 -5.18 -17.25
C PHE A 356 20.66 -6.61 -17.20
N ALA A 357 19.82 -7.61 -17.50
CA ALA A 357 20.28 -8.97 -17.61
C ALA A 357 21.26 -9.09 -18.79
N LEU A 358 22.21 -10.00 -18.70
CA LEU A 358 23.10 -10.32 -19.82
C LEU A 358 22.66 -11.64 -20.45
N THR A 359 22.58 -11.68 -21.78
CA THR A 359 22.36 -12.95 -22.48
C THR A 359 23.49 -13.93 -22.18
N HIS A 360 23.14 -15.22 -22.04
CA HIS A 360 24.14 -16.27 -21.89
C HIS A 360 25.04 -16.34 -23.14
N ARG A 361 26.35 -16.56 -22.94
CA ARG A 361 27.25 -16.91 -24.05
C ARG A 361 26.85 -18.27 -24.60
N GLY A 362 26.63 -18.36 -25.91
CA GLY A 362 26.29 -19.62 -26.56
C GLY A 362 26.76 -19.66 -28.00
N MET A 363 27.24 -20.82 -28.42
CA MET A 363 27.51 -21.15 -29.81
C MET A 363 26.42 -22.13 -30.24
N ARG A 364 25.49 -21.70 -31.11
CA ARG A 364 24.45 -22.60 -31.64
C ARG A 364 24.87 -23.06 -33.02
N VAL A 365 25.13 -24.37 -33.14
CA VAL A 365 25.44 -25.04 -34.41
C VAL A 365 24.11 -25.40 -35.09
N SER A 366 23.95 -24.99 -36.34
CA SER A 366 22.74 -25.17 -37.15
C SER A 366 23.10 -25.80 -38.49
N LEU A 367 22.30 -26.76 -38.97
CA LEU A 367 22.46 -27.35 -40.31
C LEU A 367 22.07 -26.39 -41.45
N ARG A 368 21.40 -25.27 -41.15
CA ARG A 368 21.09 -24.21 -42.12
C ARG A 368 22.11 -23.08 -42.03
N ARG A 369 22.61 -22.59 -43.18
CA ARG A 369 23.59 -21.51 -43.23
C ARG A 369 23.03 -20.20 -42.63
N PRO A 370 23.84 -19.44 -41.85
CA PRO A 370 25.20 -19.78 -41.42
C PRO A 370 25.20 -20.88 -40.35
N MET A 371 26.13 -21.84 -40.49
CA MET A 371 26.19 -23.06 -39.68
C MET A 371 26.58 -22.81 -38.21
N LEU A 372 27.26 -21.70 -37.95
CA LEU A 372 27.66 -21.26 -36.62
C LEU A 372 27.04 -19.90 -36.33
N ARG A 373 26.25 -19.81 -35.25
CA ARG A 373 25.82 -18.52 -34.68
C ARG A 373 26.55 -18.32 -33.37
N TRP A 374 27.42 -17.32 -33.35
CA TRP A 374 28.03 -16.79 -32.14
C TRP A 374 27.12 -15.71 -31.58
N PHE A 375 26.66 -15.89 -30.33
CA PHE A 375 25.92 -14.85 -29.63
C PHE A 375 26.91 -14.04 -28.76
N SER A 376 27.07 -12.75 -29.07
CA SER A 376 27.74 -11.80 -28.19
C SER A 376 26.91 -11.58 -26.92
N ARG A 377 27.57 -11.33 -25.78
CA ARG A 377 26.86 -10.85 -24.58
C ARG A 377 26.23 -9.50 -24.91
N ARG A 378 24.92 -9.39 -24.69
CA ARG A 378 24.17 -8.14 -24.81
C ARG A 378 23.30 -7.93 -23.58
N SER A 379 22.96 -6.68 -23.32
CA SER A 379 21.89 -6.31 -22.40
C SER A 379 20.55 -6.84 -22.93
N ALA A 380 19.81 -7.53 -22.08
CA ALA A 380 18.51 -8.11 -22.40
C ALA A 380 17.50 -7.86 -21.29
N LEU A 381 16.23 -7.78 -21.68
CA LEU A 381 15.11 -7.76 -20.78
C LEU A 381 14.86 -9.17 -20.24
N ALA A 382 14.47 -9.28 -18.96
CA ALA A 382 14.19 -10.58 -18.34
C ALA A 382 13.04 -11.34 -19.06
N ASP A 383 12.17 -10.62 -19.77
CA ASP A 383 11.08 -11.20 -20.55
C ASP A 383 11.55 -12.04 -21.75
N GLU A 384 12.80 -11.91 -22.23
CA GLU A 384 13.32 -12.75 -23.33
C GLU A 384 13.27 -14.24 -23.00
N HIS A 385 13.43 -14.61 -21.71
CA HIS A 385 13.32 -15.99 -21.25
C HIS A 385 11.90 -16.56 -21.39
N GLY A 386 10.87 -15.71 -21.40
CA GLY A 386 9.47 -16.10 -21.52
C GLY A 386 9.02 -16.43 -22.96
N VAL A 387 9.82 -16.08 -23.96
CA VAL A 387 9.51 -16.29 -25.39
C VAL A 387 9.47 -17.76 -25.76
N ASP A 388 10.39 -18.55 -25.19
CA ASP A 388 10.48 -19.99 -25.47
C ASP A 388 9.42 -20.79 -24.70
N GLY A 389 8.69 -20.17 -23.76
CA GLY A 389 7.64 -20.77 -22.93
C GLY A 389 6.25 -20.85 -23.58
N GLY A 390 6.09 -20.40 -24.82
CA GLY A 390 4.83 -20.46 -25.58
C GLY A 390 3.84 -19.32 -25.28
N PRO A 391 2.69 -19.25 -25.98
CA PRO A 391 1.75 -18.11 -25.95
C PRO A 391 1.08 -17.87 -24.60
N ALA A 392 1.10 -18.85 -23.69
CA ALA A 392 0.56 -18.74 -22.33
C ALA A 392 1.33 -17.74 -21.44
N SER A 393 2.58 -17.40 -21.78
CA SER A 393 3.37 -16.39 -21.07
C SER A 393 2.91 -14.95 -21.36
N GLY A 394 2.07 -14.74 -22.39
CA GLY A 394 1.64 -13.41 -22.84
C GLY A 394 2.74 -12.58 -23.53
N VAL A 395 3.93 -13.15 -23.69
CA VAL A 395 5.11 -12.53 -24.30
C VAL A 395 5.27 -13.04 -25.73
N THR A 396 5.00 -12.19 -26.72
CA THR A 396 5.24 -12.50 -28.13
C THR A 396 6.49 -11.78 -28.64
N PRO A 397 7.19 -12.33 -29.66
CA PRO A 397 8.32 -11.65 -30.28
C PRO A 397 7.98 -10.24 -30.79
N ASP A 398 6.79 -10.02 -31.36
CA ASP A 398 6.35 -8.69 -31.81
C ASP A 398 6.23 -7.69 -30.66
N ARG A 399 5.66 -8.10 -29.53
CA ARG A 399 5.52 -7.25 -28.35
C ARG A 399 6.88 -6.90 -27.76
N LEU A 400 7.80 -7.85 -27.69
CA LEU A 400 9.17 -7.59 -27.25
C LEU A 400 9.92 -6.66 -28.20
N ALA A 401 9.74 -6.82 -29.52
CA ALA A 401 10.34 -5.92 -30.49
C ALA A 401 9.86 -4.47 -30.31
N ALA A 402 8.58 -4.28 -30.00
CA ALA A 402 8.01 -2.97 -29.69
C ALA A 402 8.57 -2.40 -28.37
N LEU A 403 8.71 -3.23 -27.33
CA LEU A 403 9.30 -2.82 -26.05
C LEU A 403 10.75 -2.36 -26.23
N TYR A 404 11.60 -3.16 -26.87
CA TYR A 404 12.99 -2.80 -27.15
C TYR A 404 13.14 -1.53 -27.99
N ALA A 405 12.27 -1.35 -28.99
CA ALA A 405 12.30 -0.17 -29.84
C ALA A 405 11.79 1.10 -29.14
N GLY A 406 10.92 0.95 -28.13
CA GLY A 406 10.34 2.06 -27.40
C GLY A 406 11.23 2.57 -26.26
N LEU A 407 11.88 1.68 -25.50
CA LEU A 407 12.69 2.07 -24.35
C LEU A 407 13.85 2.99 -24.75
N ARG A 408 14.09 4.04 -23.95
CA ARG A 408 15.14 5.03 -24.20
C ARG A 408 16.23 4.99 -23.12
N PRO A 409 17.21 4.06 -23.23
CA PRO A 409 18.39 4.08 -22.37
C PRO A 409 19.30 5.26 -22.73
N SER A 410 19.90 5.89 -21.72
CA SER A 410 20.88 6.97 -21.92
C SER A 410 22.25 6.47 -22.39
N ASP A 411 22.60 5.21 -22.08
CA ASP A 411 23.87 4.61 -22.46
C ASP A 411 23.86 4.15 -23.93
N GLN A 412 24.89 4.52 -24.67
CA GLN A 412 25.03 4.21 -26.09
C GLN A 412 25.20 2.70 -26.33
N ALA A 413 25.90 1.98 -25.45
CA ALA A 413 26.08 0.53 -25.60
C ALA A 413 24.75 -0.21 -25.39
N THR A 414 24.03 0.11 -24.31
CA THR A 414 22.70 -0.44 -24.02
C THR A 414 21.69 -0.10 -25.13
N SER A 415 21.74 1.11 -25.68
CA SER A 415 20.90 1.52 -26.82
C SER A 415 21.15 0.66 -28.07
N ALA A 416 22.42 0.38 -28.38
CA ALA A 416 22.78 -0.50 -29.49
C ALA A 416 22.32 -1.94 -29.29
N ASP A 417 22.46 -2.48 -28.06
CA ASP A 417 21.97 -3.81 -27.69
C ASP A 417 20.46 -3.93 -27.85
N PHE A 418 19.70 -2.92 -27.42
CA PHE A 418 18.24 -2.89 -27.52
C PHE A 418 17.78 -2.80 -28.98
N ALA A 419 18.44 -1.97 -29.79
CA ALA A 419 18.16 -1.89 -31.23
C ALA A 419 18.41 -3.24 -31.93
N PHE A 420 19.52 -3.91 -31.59
CA PHE A 420 19.81 -5.24 -32.11
C PHE A 420 18.76 -6.28 -31.66
N ALA A 421 18.37 -6.28 -30.38
CA ALA A 421 17.36 -7.17 -29.85
C ALA A 421 15.99 -6.96 -30.53
N ALA A 422 15.57 -5.70 -30.75
CA ALA A 422 14.35 -5.38 -31.49
C ALA A 422 14.36 -5.99 -32.91
N MET A 423 15.48 -5.89 -33.63
CA MET A 423 15.64 -6.49 -34.96
C MET A 423 15.55 -8.02 -34.91
N GLU A 424 16.20 -8.66 -33.95
CA GLU A 424 16.17 -10.12 -33.80
C GLU A 424 14.75 -10.62 -33.50
N MET A 425 14.01 -9.91 -32.65
CA MET A 425 12.64 -10.27 -32.31
C MET A 425 11.68 -10.12 -33.51
N ARG A 426 11.81 -9.06 -34.32
CA ARG A 426 11.06 -8.94 -35.59
C ARG A 426 11.36 -10.08 -36.56
N ARG A 427 12.62 -10.51 -36.62
CA ARG A 427 13.03 -11.66 -37.44
C ARG A 427 12.39 -12.95 -36.94
N ARG A 428 12.34 -13.18 -35.62
CA ARG A 428 11.67 -14.34 -35.02
C ARG A 428 10.16 -14.33 -35.22
N ALA A 429 9.54 -13.16 -35.30
CA ALA A 429 8.14 -12.98 -35.67
C ALA A 429 7.81 -13.26 -37.15
N GLY A 430 8.83 -13.48 -37.99
CA GLY A 430 8.62 -13.77 -39.42
C GLY A 430 8.52 -12.53 -40.32
N HIS A 431 8.82 -11.33 -39.81
CA HIS A 431 8.92 -10.14 -40.66
C HIS A 431 10.08 -10.26 -41.65
N ARG A 432 9.84 -9.95 -42.94
CA ARG A 432 10.83 -10.06 -44.02
C ARG A 432 12.03 -9.14 -43.78
N TRP A 433 13.22 -9.58 -44.17
CA TRP A 433 14.49 -8.89 -43.92
C TRP A 433 14.66 -7.52 -44.61
N TRP A 434 13.80 -7.18 -45.57
CA TRP A 434 13.89 -5.95 -46.37
C TRP A 434 13.42 -4.71 -45.58
N SER A 435 12.54 -4.89 -44.58
CA SER A 435 12.14 -3.84 -43.63
C SER A 435 13.25 -3.41 -42.66
N SER A 436 14.42 -4.06 -42.71
CA SER A 436 15.61 -3.74 -41.91
C SER A 436 16.70 -3.01 -42.72
N VAL A 437 16.52 -2.84 -44.03
CA VAL A 437 17.50 -2.22 -44.94
C VAL A 437 17.70 -0.72 -44.68
N PRO A 438 16.68 0.07 -44.31
CA PRO A 438 16.89 1.47 -43.92
C PRO A 438 17.85 1.62 -42.72
N TRP A 439 17.88 0.63 -41.82
CA TRP A 439 18.73 0.62 -40.62
C TRP A 439 20.22 0.35 -40.90
N LEU A 440 20.54 -0.42 -41.94
CA LEU A 440 21.91 -0.62 -42.39
C LEU A 440 22.51 0.66 -43.00
N LEU A 441 21.66 1.51 -43.58
CA LEU A 441 22.04 2.79 -44.17
C LEU A 441 21.98 3.97 -43.18
N SER A 442 21.11 3.92 -42.16
CA SER A 442 20.88 5.02 -41.21
C SER A 442 21.85 5.08 -40.01
N GLY A 443 23.05 4.50 -40.12
CA GLY A 443 24.20 4.94 -39.31
C GLY A 443 24.49 4.24 -37.98
N TYR A 444 23.99 3.02 -37.73
CA TYR A 444 24.25 2.29 -36.47
C TYR A 444 24.86 0.87 -36.63
N GLY A 445 25.29 0.51 -37.84
CA GLY A 445 26.28 -0.56 -38.00
C GLY A 445 27.61 -0.07 -37.42
N THR A 446 28.28 -0.92 -36.62
CA THR A 446 29.64 -0.71 -36.10
C THR A 446 30.57 -0.08 -37.15
N ARG A 447 31.67 0.59 -36.73
CA ARG A 447 32.62 1.27 -37.64
C ARG A 447 32.97 0.48 -38.91
N VAL A 448 32.97 -0.85 -38.83
CA VAL A 448 33.18 -1.80 -39.93
C VAL A 448 32.09 -1.75 -41.00
N GLY A 449 30.82 -1.57 -40.65
CA GLY A 449 29.71 -1.48 -41.60
C GLY A 449 29.74 -0.19 -42.43
N ARG A 450 30.14 0.94 -41.83
CA ARG A 450 30.36 2.19 -42.57
C ARG A 450 31.58 2.08 -43.49
N ALA A 451 32.67 1.47 -43.01
CA ALA A 451 33.84 1.20 -43.84
C ALA A 451 33.50 0.27 -45.01
N ALA A 452 32.74 -0.81 -44.79
CA ALA A 452 32.33 -1.72 -45.85
C ALA A 452 31.40 -1.05 -46.87
N ALA A 453 30.44 -0.22 -46.43
CA ALA A 453 29.57 0.54 -47.32
C ALA A 453 30.35 1.60 -48.13
N TRP A 454 31.32 2.28 -47.50
CA TRP A 454 32.23 3.18 -48.22
C TRP A 454 33.14 2.43 -49.19
N CYS A 455 33.67 1.27 -48.80
CA CYS A 455 34.48 0.43 -49.69
C CYS A 455 33.68 -0.11 -50.87
N THR A 456 32.41 -0.51 -50.69
CA THR A 456 31.56 -0.95 -51.81
C THR A 456 31.17 0.21 -52.71
N LEU A 457 30.90 1.40 -52.15
CA LEU A 457 30.64 2.60 -52.95
C LEU A 457 31.89 3.02 -53.74
N LEU A 458 33.06 3.01 -53.11
CA LEU A 458 34.35 3.32 -53.76
C LEU A 458 34.70 2.27 -54.83
N ALA A 459 34.45 0.98 -54.56
CA ALA A 459 34.66 -0.08 -55.55
C ALA A 459 33.70 0.05 -56.73
N ALA A 460 32.44 0.43 -56.49
CA ALA A 460 31.46 0.69 -57.55
C ALA A 460 31.84 1.91 -58.40
N LEU A 461 32.30 3.00 -57.77
CA LEU A 461 32.80 4.19 -58.46
C LEU A 461 34.07 3.90 -59.26
N ALA A 462 35.01 3.11 -58.70
CA ALA A 462 36.21 2.69 -59.40
C ALA A 462 35.88 1.78 -60.61
N ALA A 463 34.96 0.84 -60.44
CA ALA A 463 34.49 -0.02 -61.54
C ALA A 463 33.79 0.81 -62.64
N ALA A 464 32.97 1.79 -62.26
CA ALA A 464 32.33 2.70 -63.21
C ALA A 464 33.37 3.55 -63.96
N ALA A 465 34.40 4.06 -63.28
CA ALA A 465 35.48 4.81 -63.91
C ALA A 465 36.31 3.96 -64.90
N VAL A 466 36.59 2.70 -64.56
CA VAL A 466 37.30 1.76 -65.45
C VAL A 466 36.45 1.38 -66.67
N LEU A 467 35.13 1.23 -66.50
CA LEU A 467 34.20 0.94 -67.60
C LEU A 467 33.94 2.16 -68.50
N TRP A 468 34.13 3.39 -68.01
CA TRP A 468 33.99 4.62 -68.80
C TRP A 468 35.28 4.98 -69.58
N ALA A 469 36.44 4.53 -69.12
CA ALA A 469 37.74 4.80 -69.74
C ALA A 469 37.91 4.35 -71.22
N PRO A 470 37.28 3.25 -71.71
CA PRO A 470 37.41 2.86 -73.12
C PRO A 470 36.47 3.60 -74.08
N MET A 471 35.60 4.51 -73.63
CA MET A 471 34.68 5.25 -74.50
C MET A 471 35.22 6.59 -75.05
N HIS A 472 36.43 7.00 -74.66
CA HIS A 472 37.05 8.27 -75.07
C HIS A 472 38.48 8.12 -75.62
N ARG A 473 38.82 6.98 -76.22
CA ARG A 473 40.03 6.84 -77.04
C ARG A 473 39.71 6.68 -78.51
#